data_AF-A0A182DZ02-F1
#
_entry.id   AF-A0A182DZ02-F1
#
_cell.length_a   1.000
_cell.length_b   1.000
_cell.length_c   1.000
_cell.angle_alpha   90.00
_cell.angle_beta   90.00
_cell.angle_gamma   90.00
#
_symmetry.space_group_name_H-M   'P 1'
#
loop_
_entity.id
_entity.type
_entity.pdbx_description
1 polymer ?
#
loop_
_entity_poly.entity_id
_entity_poly.type
_entity_poly.pdbx_seq_one_letter_code
_entity_poly.pdbx_strand_id
1 'polypeptide(L)'
;MVSNSDLSKVDKAVQDAYSLSEAYRFKEQANARYSEKNYAAAIYLYHQCLLRARAIQQLSPFGLQNLARIERTIDETIDEEEESGSMEGSSRVVDVNDVTSELANTEKFGRRRRISSTSRGEEMKTEATDITLKCYNNLAACILKGPNRTESDFLRAVEYCDKVLSMQPSNEKALYRKGLALSKANMYEKAIAVLQKCSCSNRGAQIIIEECQQLLAEERRRRDDQIRRNFSRPFGARINGQHLLQEFNVGVANQVITMNGNATANSSSEHRLNLQQQN
;
A
#
# COMPACT_ATOMS: atom_id res chain seq x y z
N MET A 1 17.86 40.74 -20.63
CA MET A 1 16.47 41.11 -20.99
C MET A 1 15.72 39.82 -21.19
N VAL A 2 14.85 39.43 -20.25
CA VAL A 2 14.06 38.19 -20.36
C VAL A 2 12.97 38.44 -21.40
N SER A 3 12.89 37.60 -22.42
CA SER A 3 11.94 37.69 -23.52
C SER A 3 10.48 37.64 -23.03
N ASN A 4 9.57 38.41 -23.61
CA ASN A 4 8.13 38.35 -23.28
C ASN A 4 7.52 36.94 -23.47
N SER A 5 8.11 36.10 -24.33
CA SER A 5 7.72 34.69 -24.51
C SER A 5 8.18 33.78 -23.36
N ASP A 6 9.18 34.17 -22.58
CA ASP A 6 9.63 33.41 -21.41
C ASP A 6 8.86 33.81 -20.15
N LEU A 7 8.43 35.08 -20.03
CA LEU A 7 7.49 35.50 -18.99
C LEU A 7 6.13 34.79 -19.15
N SER A 8 5.58 34.70 -20.37
CA SER A 8 4.28 34.04 -20.58
C SER A 8 4.32 32.53 -20.32
N LYS A 9 5.46 31.88 -20.55
CA LYS A 9 5.67 30.46 -20.18
C LYS A 9 5.75 30.27 -18.67
N VAL A 10 6.36 31.21 -17.95
CA VAL A 10 6.43 31.17 -16.49
C VAL A 10 5.04 31.40 -15.90
N ASP A 11 4.28 32.37 -16.41
CA ASP A 11 2.90 32.61 -15.98
C ASP A 11 2.00 31.41 -16.27
N LYS A 12 2.16 30.77 -17.44
CA LYS A 12 1.44 29.54 -17.78
C LYS A 12 1.83 28.37 -16.88
N ALA A 13 3.12 28.17 -16.60
CA ALA A 13 3.59 27.11 -15.70
C ALA A 13 3.12 27.32 -14.25
N VAL A 14 3.02 28.57 -13.80
CA VAL A 14 2.46 28.94 -12.49
C VAL A 14 0.95 28.69 -12.48
N GLN A 15 0.23 29.04 -13.54
CA GLN A 15 -1.19 28.74 -13.71
C GLN A 15 -1.48 27.23 -13.67
N ASP A 16 -0.67 26.47 -14.41
CA ASP A 16 -0.73 25.01 -14.53
C ASP A 16 -0.44 24.32 -13.17
N ALA A 17 0.47 24.90 -12.37
CA ALA A 17 0.79 24.38 -11.04
C ALA A 17 -0.39 24.46 -10.05
N TYR A 18 -1.28 25.43 -10.21
CA TYR A 18 -2.49 25.61 -9.38
C TYR A 18 -3.76 25.08 -10.02
N SER A 19 -3.68 24.45 -11.19
CA SER A 19 -4.83 23.92 -11.91
C SER A 19 -5.24 22.55 -11.39
N LEU A 20 -6.50 22.44 -10.99
CA LEU A 20 -7.09 21.16 -10.56
C LEU A 20 -7.27 20.19 -11.74
N SER A 21 -7.58 20.72 -12.93
CA SER A 21 -7.74 19.92 -14.16
C SER A 21 -6.42 19.27 -14.57
N GLU A 22 -5.30 19.98 -14.42
CA GLU A 22 -3.97 19.41 -14.63
C GLU A 22 -3.70 18.24 -13.67
N ALA A 23 -4.03 18.40 -12.38
CA ALA A 23 -3.86 17.33 -11.40
C ALA A 23 -4.64 16.07 -11.80
N TYR A 24 -5.88 16.21 -12.27
CA TYR A 24 -6.67 15.10 -12.81
C TYR A 24 -6.02 14.46 -14.03
N ARG A 25 -5.49 15.25 -14.96
CA ARG A 25 -4.78 14.76 -16.16
C ARG A 25 -3.57 13.91 -15.79
N PHE A 26 -2.74 14.36 -14.84
CA PHE A 26 -1.60 13.57 -14.36
C PHE A 26 -2.03 12.28 -13.68
N LYS A 27 -3.13 12.30 -12.91
CA LYS A 27 -3.71 11.09 -12.29
C LYS A 27 -4.15 10.08 -13.35
N GLU A 28 -4.80 10.53 -14.41
CA GLU A 28 -5.27 9.65 -15.50
C GLU A 28 -4.11 9.06 -16.29
N GLN A 29 -3.10 9.87 -16.63
CA GLN A 29 -1.88 9.36 -17.24
C GLN A 29 -1.18 8.34 -16.34
N ALA A 30 -1.14 8.58 -15.03
CA ALA A 30 -0.58 7.63 -14.07
C ALA A 30 -1.38 6.32 -14.02
N ASN A 31 -2.72 6.40 -14.07
CA ASN A 31 -3.59 5.22 -14.17
C ASN A 31 -3.30 4.41 -15.45
N ALA A 32 -3.12 5.09 -16.59
CA ALA A 32 -2.78 4.44 -17.85
C ALA A 32 -1.43 3.69 -17.77
N ARG A 33 -0.39 4.35 -17.23
CA ARG A 33 0.91 3.69 -16.99
C ARG A 33 0.83 2.55 -15.98
N TYR A 34 -0.06 2.66 -15.00
CA TYR A 34 -0.30 1.58 -14.04
C TYR A 34 -0.96 0.37 -14.71
N SER A 35 -1.93 0.56 -15.61
CA SER A 35 -2.51 -0.55 -16.41
C SER A 35 -1.49 -1.20 -17.34
N GLU A 36 -0.54 -0.42 -17.88
CA GLU A 36 0.60 -0.92 -18.66
C GLU A 36 1.65 -1.67 -17.81
N LYS A 37 1.44 -1.79 -16.49
CA LYS A 37 2.39 -2.35 -15.51
C LYS A 37 3.72 -1.59 -15.41
N ASN A 38 3.79 -0.38 -15.97
CA ASN A 38 4.93 0.51 -15.79
C ASN A 38 4.79 1.30 -14.48
N TYR A 39 5.08 0.61 -13.37
CA TYR A 39 4.90 1.17 -12.03
C TYR A 39 5.85 2.33 -11.71
N ALA A 40 7.05 2.35 -12.30
CA ALA A 40 8.01 3.44 -12.08
C ALA A 40 7.51 4.76 -12.69
N ALA A 41 7.07 4.72 -13.95
CA ALA A 41 6.47 5.88 -14.60
C ALA A 41 5.16 6.30 -13.92
N ALA A 42 4.33 5.33 -13.51
CA ALA A 42 3.11 5.63 -12.76
C ALA A 42 3.41 6.35 -11.44
N ILE A 43 4.40 5.88 -10.66
CA ILE A 43 4.83 6.55 -9.41
C ILE A 43 5.25 7.99 -9.67
N TYR A 44 6.06 8.22 -10.69
CA TYR A 44 6.48 9.58 -11.07
C TYR A 44 5.27 10.49 -11.35
N LEU A 45 4.33 10.03 -12.18
CA LEU A 45 3.15 10.81 -12.55
C LEU A 45 2.20 11.05 -11.35
N TYR A 46 2.05 10.07 -10.45
CA TYR A 46 1.30 10.27 -9.21
C TYR A 46 1.97 11.29 -8.29
N HIS A 47 3.30 11.32 -8.22
CA HIS A 47 4.01 12.36 -7.48
C HIS A 47 3.79 13.75 -8.10
N GLN A 48 3.80 13.86 -9.42
CA GLN A 48 3.48 15.12 -10.12
C GLN A 48 2.03 15.58 -9.85
N CYS A 49 1.08 14.64 -9.80
CA CYS A 49 -0.29 14.92 -9.39
C CYS A 49 -0.37 15.41 -7.93
N LEU A 50 0.34 14.74 -7.01
CA LEU A 50 0.37 15.12 -5.60
C LEU A 50 0.97 16.51 -5.36
N LEU A 51 2.01 16.88 -6.11
CA LEU A 51 2.62 18.21 -5.99
C LEU A 51 1.60 19.31 -6.30
N ARG A 52 0.85 19.17 -7.40
CA ARG A 52 -0.22 20.11 -7.78
C ARG A 52 -1.37 20.13 -6.78
N ALA A 53 -1.87 18.96 -6.39
CA ALA A 53 -2.97 18.86 -5.44
C ALA A 53 -2.59 19.46 -4.05
N ARG A 54 -1.34 19.27 -3.62
CA ARG A 54 -0.84 19.88 -2.38
C ARG A 54 -0.61 21.39 -2.50
N ALA A 55 -0.18 21.88 -3.67
CA ALA A 55 -0.06 23.30 -3.91
C ALA A 55 -1.42 24.00 -3.67
N ILE A 56 -2.51 23.43 -4.19
CA ILE A 56 -3.87 23.93 -3.99
C ILE A 56 -4.28 23.87 -2.50
N GLN A 57 -3.95 22.78 -1.79
CA GLN A 57 -4.27 22.64 -0.36
C GLN A 57 -3.58 23.67 0.54
N GLN A 58 -2.38 24.09 0.17
CA GLN A 58 -1.55 25.04 0.92
C GLN A 58 -1.90 26.50 0.64
N LEU A 59 -2.75 26.78 -0.36
CA LEU A 59 -3.20 28.14 -0.64
C LEU A 59 -4.01 28.72 0.53
N SER A 60 -3.83 30.02 0.75
CA SER A 60 -4.65 30.78 1.68
C SER A 60 -6.10 30.87 1.17
N PRO A 61 -7.09 31.16 2.04
CA PRO A 61 -8.48 31.38 1.61
C PRO A 61 -8.59 32.46 0.51
N PHE A 62 -7.79 33.51 0.59
CA PHE A 62 -7.71 34.55 -0.44
C PHE A 62 -7.11 34.01 -1.75
N GLY A 63 -6.05 33.20 -1.67
CA GLY A 63 -5.46 32.53 -2.84
C GLY A 63 -6.43 31.60 -3.56
N LEU A 64 -7.19 30.80 -2.80
CA LEU A 64 -8.25 29.93 -3.34
C LEU A 64 -9.36 30.74 -4.01
N GLN A 65 -9.77 31.85 -3.41
CA GLN A 65 -10.79 32.72 -3.97
C GLN A 65 -10.34 33.35 -5.31
N ASN A 66 -9.08 33.77 -5.40
CA ASN A 66 -8.51 34.32 -6.63
C ASN A 66 -8.42 33.24 -7.72
N LEU A 67 -7.93 32.05 -7.37
CA LEU A 67 -7.88 30.92 -8.29
C LEU A 67 -9.27 30.56 -8.84
N ALA A 68 -10.30 30.54 -7.98
CA ALA A 68 -11.69 30.31 -8.38
C ALA A 68 -12.31 31.43 -9.23
N ARG A 69 -11.74 32.65 -9.21
CA ARG A 69 -12.13 33.74 -10.12
C ARG A 69 -11.45 33.56 -11.48
N ILE A 70 -10.18 33.16 -11.48
CA ILE A 70 -9.40 32.91 -12.68
C ILE A 70 -9.96 31.73 -13.49
N GLU A 71 -10.35 30.63 -12.85
CA GLU A 71 -11.03 29.51 -13.55
C GLU A 71 -12.31 29.98 -14.26
N ARG A 72 -13.10 30.86 -13.63
CA ARG A 72 -14.33 31.39 -14.23
C ARG A 72 -14.10 32.29 -15.42
N THR A 73 -13.07 33.14 -15.37
CA THR A 73 -12.73 33.98 -16.53
C THR A 73 -12.27 33.15 -17.72
N ILE A 74 -11.61 32.01 -17.48
CA ILE A 74 -11.22 31.09 -18.55
C ILE A 74 -12.44 30.42 -19.18
N ASP A 75 -13.38 29.91 -18.36
CA ASP A 75 -14.62 29.33 -18.86
C ASP A 75 -15.45 30.33 -19.69
N GLU A 76 -15.54 31.60 -19.24
CA GLU A 76 -16.23 32.67 -19.99
C GLU A 76 -15.55 32.97 -21.35
N THR A 77 -14.21 32.94 -21.42
CA THR A 77 -13.49 33.13 -22.69
C THR A 77 -13.61 31.94 -23.65
N ILE A 78 -13.72 30.72 -23.13
CA ILE A 78 -13.91 29.52 -23.96
C ILE A 78 -15.32 29.50 -24.55
N ASP A 79 -16.34 29.88 -23.77
CA ASP A 79 -17.72 30.00 -24.26
C ASP A 79 -17.83 31.06 -25.38
N GLU A 80 -17.11 32.19 -25.28
CA GLU A 80 -17.06 33.22 -26.35
C GLU A 80 -16.32 32.73 -27.62
N GLU A 81 -15.26 31.92 -27.47
CA GLU A 81 -14.56 31.32 -28.61
C GLU A 81 -15.40 30.23 -29.31
N GLU A 82 -16.14 29.39 -28.56
CA GLU A 82 -17.03 28.37 -29.14
C GLU A 82 -18.28 28.97 -29.81
N GLU A 83 -18.83 30.07 -29.29
CA GLU A 83 -19.98 30.78 -29.88
C GLU A 83 -19.59 31.49 -31.20
N SER A 84 -18.32 31.88 -31.36
CA SER A 84 -17.79 32.45 -32.61
C SER A 84 -17.53 31.41 -33.71
N GLY A 85 -17.49 30.11 -33.37
CA GLY A 85 -17.22 29.00 -34.30
C GLY A 85 -18.45 28.31 -34.90
N SER A 86 -19.66 28.66 -34.46
CA SER A 86 -20.90 27.93 -34.80
C SER A 86 -21.92 28.80 -35.56
N MET A 87 -21.55 29.24 -36.76
CA MET A 87 -22.50 29.70 -37.77
C MET A 87 -22.36 28.86 -39.04
N GLU A 88 -22.97 27.68 -39.06
CA GLU A 88 -23.57 27.09 -40.27
C GLU A 88 -24.54 25.99 -39.85
N GLY A 89 -25.84 26.24 -40.07
CA GLY A 89 -26.93 25.37 -39.63
C GLY A 89 -27.28 24.26 -40.60
N SER A 90 -28.02 23.27 -40.11
CA SER A 90 -29.15 22.73 -40.86
C SER A 90 -30.12 21.98 -39.95
N SER A 91 -31.38 22.33 -40.12
CA SER A 91 -32.55 21.78 -39.45
C SER A 91 -32.93 20.42 -40.04
N ARG A 92 -33.26 19.43 -39.20
CA ARG A 92 -34.21 18.36 -39.56
C ARG A 92 -34.75 17.67 -38.31
N VAL A 93 -36.04 17.86 -38.10
CA VAL A 93 -36.93 17.07 -37.24
C VAL A 93 -37.09 15.65 -37.80
N VAL A 94 -37.25 14.66 -36.91
CA VAL A 94 -38.36 13.68 -36.83
C VAL A 94 -37.93 12.34 -36.18
N ASP A 95 -38.68 12.01 -35.12
CA ASP A 95 -39.16 10.73 -34.56
C ASP A 95 -38.35 9.72 -33.73
N VAL A 96 -39.17 9.10 -32.86
CA VAL A 96 -38.94 8.43 -31.58
C VAL A 96 -39.18 6.92 -31.74
N ASN A 97 -38.26 6.08 -31.26
CA ASN A 97 -38.53 4.94 -30.32
C ASN A 97 -37.45 3.84 -30.33
N ASP A 98 -37.25 3.32 -29.11
CA ASP A 98 -36.89 1.93 -28.74
C ASP A 98 -35.45 1.58 -28.24
N VAL A 99 -35.32 1.66 -26.91
CA VAL A 99 -34.80 0.64 -25.95
C VAL A 99 -33.37 0.11 -26.17
N THR A 100 -32.41 0.45 -25.30
CA THR A 100 -32.09 -0.36 -24.10
C THR A 100 -31.16 0.40 -23.13
N SER A 101 -31.48 0.23 -21.84
CA SER A 101 -30.71 0.51 -20.62
C SER A 101 -29.17 0.50 -20.74
N GLU A 102 -28.54 1.67 -20.61
CA GLU A 102 -27.29 1.95 -19.87
C GLU A 102 -26.77 3.33 -20.31
N LEU A 103 -27.22 4.43 -19.68
CA LEU A 103 -26.60 5.78 -19.71
C LEU A 103 -27.49 6.78 -18.96
N ALA A 104 -27.68 6.57 -17.66
CA ALA A 104 -28.27 7.60 -16.80
C ALA A 104 -27.14 8.46 -16.23
N ASN A 105 -26.63 9.42 -17.02
CA ASN A 105 -25.94 10.64 -16.53
C ASN A 105 -25.66 11.68 -17.63
N THR A 106 -26.28 11.57 -18.80
CA THR A 106 -26.31 12.64 -19.80
C THR A 106 -27.69 13.26 -19.76
N GLU A 107 -27.77 14.47 -19.20
CA GLU A 107 -28.85 15.48 -19.29
C GLU A 107 -29.06 16.15 -17.92
N LYS A 108 -28.19 17.13 -17.62
CA LYS A 108 -28.48 18.28 -16.77
C LYS A 108 -27.47 19.41 -17.07
N PHE A 109 -27.41 19.83 -18.34
CA PHE A 109 -26.80 21.11 -18.73
C PHE A 109 -27.75 22.28 -18.42
N GLY A 110 -28.28 22.29 -17.19
CA GLY A 110 -29.17 23.32 -16.69
C GLY A 110 -28.37 24.29 -15.82
N ARG A 111 -28.17 25.52 -16.31
CA ARG A 111 -27.67 26.71 -15.59
C ARG A 111 -26.73 26.39 -14.43
N ARG A 112 -25.41 26.40 -14.67
CA ARG A 112 -24.40 26.43 -13.59
C ARG A 112 -24.85 27.48 -12.57
N ARG A 113 -25.30 27.03 -11.38
CA ARG A 113 -25.61 27.95 -10.26
C ARG A 113 -24.41 28.87 -10.12
N ARG A 114 -24.64 30.17 -9.96
CA ARG A 114 -23.57 31.14 -9.71
C ARG A 114 -23.00 30.88 -8.32
N ILE A 115 -22.09 29.92 -8.21
CA ILE A 115 -21.41 29.56 -6.98
C ILE A 115 -20.48 30.74 -6.63
N SER A 116 -20.49 31.19 -5.37
CA SER A 116 -19.61 32.29 -4.95
C SER A 116 -18.14 31.88 -5.11
N SER A 117 -17.23 32.84 -5.40
CA SER A 117 -15.79 32.54 -5.46
C SER A 117 -15.28 31.87 -4.19
N THR A 118 -15.86 32.23 -3.04
CA THR A 118 -15.50 31.68 -1.74
C THR A 118 -15.88 30.20 -1.65
N SER A 119 -17.14 29.86 -1.95
CA SER A 119 -17.61 28.47 -1.90
C SER A 119 -16.93 27.59 -2.95
N ARG A 120 -16.64 28.11 -4.14
CA ARG A 120 -15.88 27.37 -5.16
C ARG A 120 -14.44 27.10 -4.71
N GLY A 121 -13.77 28.07 -4.09
CA GLY A 121 -12.42 27.87 -3.54
C GLY A 121 -12.37 26.78 -2.46
N GLU A 122 -13.41 26.68 -1.62
CA GLU A 122 -13.54 25.60 -0.65
C GLU A 122 -13.77 24.23 -1.31
N GLU A 123 -14.63 24.16 -2.33
CA GLU A 123 -14.82 22.95 -3.15
C GLU A 123 -13.50 22.50 -3.81
N MET A 124 -12.75 23.42 -4.41
CA MET A 124 -11.44 23.09 -5.00
C MET A 124 -10.47 22.49 -3.98
N LYS A 125 -10.51 22.99 -2.74
CA LYS A 125 -9.70 22.45 -1.65
C LYS A 125 -10.14 21.03 -1.27
N THR A 126 -11.44 20.78 -1.15
CA THR A 126 -11.96 19.43 -0.83
C THR A 126 -11.66 18.45 -1.97
N GLU A 127 -11.85 18.86 -3.23
CA GLU A 127 -11.47 18.07 -4.40
C GLU A 127 -9.97 17.75 -4.41
N ALA A 128 -9.10 18.73 -4.13
CA ALA A 128 -7.66 18.52 -4.03
C ALA A 128 -7.31 17.52 -2.90
N THR A 129 -8.01 17.55 -1.77
CA THR A 129 -7.86 16.54 -0.70
C THR A 129 -8.27 15.15 -1.15
N ASP A 130 -9.40 15.02 -1.86
CA ASP A 130 -9.86 13.73 -2.38
C ASP A 130 -8.88 13.14 -3.41
N ILE A 131 -8.38 13.95 -4.35
CA ILE A 131 -7.35 13.54 -5.31
C ILE A 131 -6.09 13.07 -4.57
N THR A 132 -5.64 13.84 -3.58
CA THR A 132 -4.46 13.50 -2.79
C THR A 132 -4.60 12.13 -2.11
N LEU A 133 -5.75 11.86 -1.48
CA LEU A 133 -6.03 10.58 -0.84
C LEU A 133 -6.05 9.42 -1.85
N LYS A 134 -6.67 9.64 -3.03
CA LYS A 134 -6.66 8.67 -4.14
C LYS A 134 -5.25 8.39 -4.63
N CYS A 135 -4.41 9.42 -4.79
CA CYS A 135 -3.02 9.30 -5.22
C CYS A 135 -2.16 8.52 -4.22
N TYR A 136 -2.28 8.76 -2.91
CA TYR A 136 -1.56 7.94 -1.92
C TYR A 136 -1.96 6.48 -1.97
N ASN A 137 -3.25 6.21 -2.10
CA ASN A 137 -3.77 4.87 -2.25
C ASN A 137 -3.16 4.17 -3.49
N ASN A 138 -3.13 4.87 -4.63
CA ASN A 138 -2.59 4.31 -5.86
C ASN A 138 -1.06 4.16 -5.82
N LEU A 139 -0.34 5.10 -5.20
CA LEU A 139 1.11 4.99 -4.98
C LEU A 139 1.47 3.76 -4.15
N ALA A 140 0.74 3.52 -3.05
CA ALA A 140 0.92 2.31 -2.26
C ALA A 140 0.70 1.05 -3.11
N ALA A 141 -0.33 1.04 -3.98
CA ALA A 141 -0.57 -0.07 -4.90
C ALA A 141 0.56 -0.27 -5.93
N CYS A 142 1.11 0.82 -6.49
CA CYS A 142 2.26 0.76 -7.41
C CYS A 142 3.50 0.14 -6.75
N ILE A 143 3.77 0.51 -5.50
CA ILE A 143 4.89 -0.06 -4.74
C ILE A 143 4.64 -1.55 -4.49
N LEU A 144 3.45 -1.92 -4.03
CA LEU A 144 3.11 -3.31 -3.68
C LEU A 144 3.16 -4.28 -4.87
N LYS A 145 2.79 -3.81 -6.07
CA LYS A 145 2.80 -4.59 -7.32
C LYS A 145 4.10 -4.48 -8.11
N GLY A 146 4.94 -3.50 -7.80
CA GLY A 146 6.20 -3.27 -8.50
C GLY A 146 7.21 -4.40 -8.30
N PRO A 147 7.97 -4.78 -9.34
CA PRO A 147 9.09 -5.71 -9.17
C PRO A 147 10.26 -5.03 -8.44
N ASN A 148 11.18 -5.83 -7.89
CA ASN A 148 12.43 -5.37 -7.28
C ASN A 148 12.22 -4.30 -6.19
N ARG A 149 11.41 -4.63 -5.18
CA ARG A 149 11.13 -3.74 -4.05
C ARG A 149 11.83 -4.24 -2.80
N THR A 150 12.35 -3.28 -2.05
CA THR A 150 13.05 -3.49 -0.78
C THR A 150 12.08 -3.29 0.39
N GLU A 151 12.49 -3.73 1.58
CA GLU A 151 11.76 -3.49 2.83
C GLU A 151 11.43 -2.00 3.03
N SER A 152 12.41 -1.12 2.77
CA SER A 152 12.25 0.34 2.84
C SER A 152 11.13 0.84 1.91
N ASP A 153 11.01 0.26 0.70
CA ASP A 153 9.93 0.63 -0.22
C ASP A 153 8.56 0.27 0.35
N PHE A 154 8.44 -0.91 0.96
CA PHE A 154 7.19 -1.33 1.60
C PHE A 154 6.84 -0.44 2.80
N LEU A 155 7.84 -0.01 3.59
CA LEU A 155 7.62 0.98 4.65
C LEU A 155 7.12 2.32 4.09
N ARG A 156 7.64 2.79 2.94
CA ARG A 156 7.08 3.97 2.26
C ARG A 156 5.62 3.77 1.84
N ALA A 157 5.24 2.57 1.40
CA ALA A 157 3.84 2.26 1.11
C ALA A 157 2.95 2.30 2.37
N VAL A 158 3.49 1.88 3.53
CA VAL A 158 2.82 2.02 4.83
C VAL A 158 2.57 3.49 5.16
N GLU A 159 3.56 4.36 4.99
CA GLU A 159 3.41 5.81 5.23
C GLU A 159 2.32 6.44 4.35
N TYR A 160 2.22 6.03 3.07
CA TYR A 160 1.15 6.50 2.20
C TYR A 160 -0.23 6.02 2.68
N CYS A 161 -0.33 4.77 3.12
CA CYS A 161 -1.59 4.27 3.68
C CYS A 161 -1.95 4.99 4.98
N ASP A 162 -0.98 5.31 5.83
CA ASP A 162 -1.21 6.06 7.08
C ASP A 162 -1.73 7.48 6.82
N LYS A 163 -1.21 8.16 5.80
CA LYS A 163 -1.77 9.46 5.36
C LYS A 163 -3.23 9.34 4.97
N VAL A 164 -3.61 8.28 4.25
CA VAL A 164 -5.02 8.04 3.90
C VAL A 164 -5.86 7.73 5.14
N LEU A 165 -5.40 6.83 6.00
CA LEU A 165 -6.12 6.39 7.20
C LEU A 165 -6.27 7.50 8.24
N SER A 166 -5.38 8.48 8.27
CA SER A 166 -5.52 9.67 9.14
C SER A 166 -6.76 10.50 8.81
N MET A 167 -7.18 10.50 7.54
CA MET A 167 -8.37 11.22 7.06
C MET A 167 -9.59 10.31 6.91
N GLN A 168 -9.36 9.05 6.53
CA GLN A 168 -10.40 8.04 6.31
C GLN A 168 -10.05 6.73 7.05
N PRO A 169 -10.30 6.66 8.38
CA PRO A 169 -9.90 5.51 9.20
C PRO A 169 -10.55 4.19 8.79
N SER A 170 -11.75 4.25 8.19
CA SER A 170 -12.53 3.09 7.73
C SER A 170 -12.23 2.69 6.28
N ASN A 171 -11.22 3.27 5.63
CA ASN A 171 -10.91 2.95 4.24
C ASN A 171 -10.32 1.54 4.12
N GLU A 172 -11.16 0.58 3.73
CA GLU A 172 -10.77 -0.84 3.60
C GLU A 172 -9.60 -1.06 2.64
N LYS A 173 -9.54 -0.32 1.53
CA LYS A 173 -8.44 -0.45 0.55
C LYS A 173 -7.11 -0.04 1.17
N ALA A 174 -7.10 1.04 1.95
CA ALA A 174 -5.91 1.53 2.63
C ALA A 174 -5.48 0.59 3.77
N LEU A 175 -6.42 0.08 4.57
CA LEU A 175 -6.14 -0.91 5.62
C LEU A 175 -5.54 -2.19 5.03
N TYR A 176 -6.14 -2.73 3.98
CA TYR A 176 -5.66 -3.93 3.31
C TYR A 176 -4.26 -3.74 2.73
N ARG A 177 -4.02 -2.64 2.00
CA ARG A 177 -2.72 -2.32 1.42
C ARG A 177 -1.65 -2.11 2.49
N LYS A 178 -1.98 -1.45 3.59
CA LYS A 178 -1.07 -1.28 4.74
C LYS A 178 -0.67 -2.63 5.34
N GLY A 179 -1.64 -3.50 5.58
CA GLY A 179 -1.39 -4.85 6.09
C GLY A 179 -0.49 -5.67 5.18
N LEU A 180 -0.78 -5.66 3.87
CA LEU A 180 0.05 -6.34 2.87
C LEU A 180 1.47 -5.75 2.80
N ALA A 181 1.63 -4.43 2.90
CA ALA A 181 2.94 -3.79 2.92
C ALA A 181 3.75 -4.18 4.17
N LEU A 182 3.13 -4.20 5.35
CA LEU A 182 3.76 -4.64 6.59
C LEU A 182 4.18 -6.11 6.54
N SER A 183 3.35 -6.98 5.97
CA SER A 183 3.69 -8.39 5.76
C SER A 183 4.93 -8.53 4.87
N LYS A 184 4.98 -7.83 3.73
CA LYS A 184 6.15 -7.83 2.84
C LYS A 184 7.41 -7.18 3.45
N ALA A 185 7.24 -6.36 4.48
CA ALA A 185 8.32 -5.78 5.27
C ALA A 185 8.72 -6.64 6.49
N ASN A 186 8.28 -7.90 6.57
CA ASN A 186 8.52 -8.82 7.69
C ASN A 186 8.00 -8.32 9.06
N MET A 187 7.09 -7.36 9.08
CA MET A 187 6.47 -6.84 10.30
C MET A 187 5.14 -7.56 10.60
N TYR A 188 5.22 -8.88 10.79
CA TYR A 188 4.05 -9.76 10.77
C TYR A 188 3.02 -9.45 11.87
N GLU A 189 3.43 -9.16 13.11
CA GLU A 189 2.49 -8.84 14.20
C GLU A 189 1.69 -7.58 13.88
N LYS A 190 2.36 -6.54 13.35
CA LYS A 190 1.70 -5.30 12.96
C LYS A 190 0.79 -5.51 11.76
N ALA A 191 1.20 -6.35 10.80
CA ALA A 191 0.39 -6.70 9.64
C ALA A 191 -0.93 -7.35 10.05
N ILE A 192 -0.88 -8.34 10.95
CA ILE A 192 -2.07 -9.02 11.49
C ILE A 192 -2.99 -8.02 12.18
N ALA A 193 -2.45 -7.19 13.08
CA ALA A 193 -3.25 -6.21 13.83
C ALA A 193 -3.96 -5.18 12.92
N VAL A 194 -3.35 -4.82 11.79
CA VAL A 194 -3.97 -3.92 10.80
C VAL A 194 -5.00 -4.66 9.95
N LEU A 195 -4.71 -5.88 9.48
CA LEU A 195 -5.61 -6.66 8.64
C LEU A 195 -6.87 -7.12 9.38
N GLN A 196 -6.78 -7.33 10.69
CA GLN A 196 -7.94 -7.61 11.55
C GLN A 196 -8.94 -6.44 11.61
N LYS A 197 -8.50 -5.21 11.29
CA LYS A 197 -9.40 -4.04 11.20
C LYS A 197 -10.14 -3.96 9.88
N CYS A 198 -9.68 -4.69 8.85
CA CYS A 198 -10.48 -4.85 7.63
C CYS A 198 -11.71 -5.69 7.98
N SER A 199 -12.89 -5.29 7.50
CA SER A 199 -14.13 -6.06 7.65
C SER A 199 -13.87 -7.54 7.35
N CYS A 200 -14.30 -8.42 8.27
CA CYS A 200 -14.04 -9.86 8.30
C CYS A 200 -14.50 -10.65 7.06
N SER A 201 -15.09 -10.00 6.06
CA SER A 201 -15.51 -10.59 4.79
C SER A 201 -14.43 -10.57 3.70
N ASN A 202 -13.27 -9.95 3.93
CA ASN A 202 -12.20 -9.92 2.93
C ASN A 202 -11.33 -11.18 2.99
N ARG A 203 -11.65 -12.16 2.13
CA ARG A 203 -10.88 -13.42 1.98
C ARG A 203 -9.38 -13.18 1.74
N GLY A 204 -9.01 -12.12 1.03
CA GLY A 204 -7.61 -11.80 0.79
C GLY A 204 -6.87 -11.38 2.06
N ALA A 205 -7.52 -10.61 2.93
CA ALA A 205 -6.93 -10.22 4.21
C ALA A 205 -6.69 -11.44 5.12
N GLN A 206 -7.64 -12.38 5.12
CA GLN A 206 -7.55 -13.61 5.91
C GLN A 206 -6.36 -14.48 5.48
N ILE A 207 -6.14 -14.66 4.17
CA ILE A 207 -5.00 -15.43 3.64
C ILE A 207 -3.67 -14.83 4.12
N ILE A 208 -3.54 -13.49 4.06
CA ILE A 208 -2.30 -12.82 4.51
C ILE A 208 -2.12 -12.96 6.03
N ILE A 209 -3.21 -12.90 6.82
CA ILE A 209 -3.15 -13.14 8.26
C ILE A 209 -2.62 -14.54 8.56
N GLU A 210 -3.16 -15.56 7.89
CA GLU A 210 -2.72 -16.95 8.06
C GLU A 210 -1.25 -17.14 7.68
N GLU A 211 -0.81 -16.56 6.56
CA GLU A 211 0.59 -16.57 6.12
C GLU A 211 1.51 -15.91 7.16
N CYS A 212 1.13 -14.74 7.66
CA CYS A 212 1.88 -14.04 8.72
C CYS A 212 1.97 -14.86 10.01
N GLN A 213 0.89 -15.54 10.40
CA GLN A 213 0.88 -16.40 11.60
C GLN A 213 1.80 -17.61 11.44
N GLN A 214 1.84 -18.23 10.26
CA GLN A 214 2.73 -19.34 9.96
C GLN A 214 4.21 -18.91 10.03
N LEU A 215 4.54 -17.77 9.44
CA LEU A 215 5.90 -17.21 9.47
C LEU A 215 6.36 -16.89 10.91
N LEU A 216 5.49 -16.30 11.72
CA LEU A 216 5.78 -16.04 13.14
C LEU A 216 6.00 -17.33 13.95
N ALA A 217 5.21 -18.37 13.68
CA ALA A 217 5.37 -19.67 14.32
C ALA A 217 6.69 -20.34 13.90
N GLU A 218 7.10 -20.17 12.64
CA GLU A 218 8.38 -20.66 12.16
C GLU A 218 9.57 -19.90 12.79
N GLU A 219 9.52 -18.57 12.86
CA GLU A 219 10.55 -17.77 13.55
C GLU A 219 10.69 -18.14 15.02
N ARG A 220 9.57 -18.38 15.71
CA ARG A 220 9.57 -18.85 17.10
C ARG A 220 10.25 -20.22 17.21
N ARG A 221 9.88 -21.18 16.36
CA ARG A 221 10.52 -22.51 16.32
C ARG A 221 12.02 -22.42 16.05
N ARG A 222 12.45 -21.61 15.08
CA ARG A 222 13.88 -21.40 14.77
C ARG A 222 14.63 -20.83 15.97
N ARG A 223 14.03 -19.87 16.70
CA ARG A 223 14.61 -19.31 17.93
C ARG A 223 14.72 -20.37 19.03
N ASP A 224 13.67 -21.14 19.26
CA ASP A 224 13.66 -22.19 20.28
C ASP A 224 14.66 -23.32 19.97
N ASP A 225 14.80 -23.70 18.70
CA ASP A 225 15.80 -24.67 18.24
C ASP A 225 17.23 -24.12 18.40
N GLN A 226 17.45 -22.84 18.11
CA GLN A 226 18.75 -22.20 18.30
C GLN A 226 19.14 -22.16 19.78
N ILE A 227 18.19 -21.83 20.66
CA ILE A 227 18.34 -21.89 22.11
C ILE A 227 18.72 -23.31 22.52
N ARG A 228 17.93 -24.31 22.12
CA ARG A 228 18.21 -25.73 22.42
C ARG A 228 19.62 -26.13 22.02
N ARG A 229 20.05 -25.83 20.78
CA ARG A 229 21.40 -26.14 20.30
C ARG A 229 22.50 -25.43 21.09
N ASN A 230 22.29 -24.17 21.47
CA ASN A 230 23.26 -23.42 22.27
C ASN A 230 23.41 -24.02 23.68
N PHE A 231 22.32 -24.50 24.29
CA PHE A 231 22.33 -25.12 25.62
C PHE A 231 22.70 -26.62 25.60
N SER A 232 22.57 -27.32 24.47
CA SER A 232 23.01 -28.71 24.30
C SER A 232 24.51 -28.85 24.03
N ARG A 233 25.23 -27.77 23.71
CA ARG A 233 26.70 -27.81 23.68
C ARG A 233 27.18 -27.86 25.14
N PRO A 234 27.81 -28.96 25.60
CA PRO A 234 28.27 -29.02 26.98
C PRO A 234 29.23 -27.85 27.20
N PHE A 235 28.95 -27.03 28.21
CA PHE A 235 29.94 -26.10 28.74
C PHE A 235 31.14 -26.96 29.13
N GLY A 236 32.18 -26.94 28.29
CA GLY A 236 33.44 -27.63 28.54
C GLY A 236 34.21 -26.95 29.66
N ALA A 237 33.58 -26.70 30.82
CA ALA A 237 34.28 -26.41 32.04
C ALA A 237 34.83 -27.74 32.56
N ARG A 238 36.04 -28.09 32.13
CA ARG A 238 36.84 -29.12 32.80
C ARG A 238 37.01 -28.69 34.26
N ILE A 239 36.22 -29.28 35.15
CA ILE A 239 36.52 -29.32 36.57
C ILE A 239 36.82 -30.80 36.89
N ASN A 240 38.11 -31.10 37.01
CA ASN A 240 38.68 -32.26 37.70
C ASN A 240 38.02 -33.62 37.46
N GLY A 241 38.01 -34.09 36.22
CA GLY A 241 38.02 -35.53 35.92
C GLY A 241 36.76 -36.34 36.25
N GLN A 242 35.64 -35.71 36.61
CA GLN A 242 34.37 -36.40 36.76
C GLN A 242 33.36 -35.83 35.76
N HIS A 243 32.91 -36.68 34.83
CA HIS A 243 31.80 -36.37 33.93
C HIS A 243 30.51 -36.27 34.75
N LEU A 244 30.13 -35.06 35.17
CA LEU A 244 28.78 -34.79 35.65
C LEU A 244 27.91 -34.47 34.42
N LEU A 245 27.22 -35.48 33.88
CA LEU A 245 26.09 -35.24 32.99
C LEU A 245 24.93 -34.72 33.84
N GLN A 246 24.85 -33.40 34.00
CA GLN A 246 23.68 -32.79 34.62
C GLN A 246 22.62 -32.58 33.53
N GLU A 247 21.82 -33.61 33.30
CA GLU A 247 20.59 -33.48 32.51
C GLU A 247 19.61 -32.58 33.27
N PHE A 248 19.51 -31.31 32.85
CA PHE A 248 18.41 -30.46 33.27
C PHE A 248 17.17 -30.83 32.47
N ASN A 249 16.44 -31.82 32.99
CA ASN A 249 15.13 -32.19 32.50
C ASN A 249 14.12 -31.12 32.92
N VAL A 250 13.79 -30.19 32.03
CA VAL A 250 12.73 -29.20 32.28
C VAL A 250 11.39 -29.89 32.10
N GLY A 251 10.86 -30.39 33.22
CA GLY A 251 9.46 -30.79 33.36
C GLY A 251 9.23 -32.30 33.34
N VAL A 252 9.54 -32.97 34.45
CA VAL A 252 8.72 -33.97 35.17
C VAL A 252 9.54 -34.40 36.40
N ALA A 253 8.85 -34.62 37.53
CA ALA A 253 9.41 -34.82 38.87
C ALA A 253 10.59 -35.81 38.94
N ASN A 254 11.61 -35.41 39.71
CA ASN A 254 12.79 -36.20 40.05
C ASN A 254 12.43 -37.59 40.61
N GLN A 255 12.77 -38.65 39.88
CA GLN A 255 13.13 -39.93 40.48
C GLN A 255 14.63 -40.13 40.28
N VAL A 256 15.36 -40.13 41.39
CA VAL A 256 16.78 -40.43 41.44
C VAL A 256 16.95 -41.93 41.19
N ILE A 257 17.37 -42.31 39.99
CA ILE A 257 17.80 -43.67 39.71
C ILE A 257 19.31 -43.74 40.00
N THR A 258 19.68 -44.26 41.17
CA THR A 258 21.05 -44.67 41.44
C THR A 258 21.32 -46.01 40.75
N MET A 259 22.02 -46.00 39.61
CA MET A 259 22.58 -47.21 39.01
C MET A 259 23.95 -47.50 39.66
N ASN A 260 23.96 -48.34 40.69
CA ASN A 260 25.18 -49.07 41.09
C ASN A 260 25.34 -50.26 40.14
N GLY A 261 26.33 -50.22 39.25
CA GLY A 261 26.62 -51.32 38.33
C GLY A 261 28.10 -51.34 37.95
N ASN A 262 28.83 -52.27 38.55
CA ASN A 262 30.26 -52.54 38.34
C ASN A 262 30.60 -52.74 36.86
N ALA A 263 31.67 -52.08 36.43
CA ALA A 263 32.34 -52.34 35.17
C ALA A 263 33.09 -53.68 35.22
N THR A 264 32.72 -54.61 34.33
CA THR A 264 33.61 -55.69 33.88
C THR A 264 33.70 -55.64 32.37
N ALA A 265 34.88 -55.30 31.88
CA ALA A 265 35.26 -55.33 30.48
C ALA A 265 35.37 -56.78 29.96
N ASN A 266 34.96 -56.99 28.70
CA ASN A 266 35.55 -57.91 27.74
C ASN A 266 34.83 -57.71 26.39
N SER A 267 35.46 -57.06 25.42
CA SER A 267 36.27 -57.66 24.36
C SER A 267 35.45 -58.46 23.33
N SER A 268 35.39 -57.90 22.12
CA SER A 268 35.54 -58.58 20.82
C SER A 268 34.79 -59.89 20.60
N SER A 269 33.83 -59.90 19.68
CA SER A 269 33.83 -60.78 18.49
C SER A 269 32.47 -60.77 17.77
N GLU A 270 32.58 -60.87 16.44
CA GLU A 270 31.50 -61.08 15.48
C GLU A 270 30.57 -62.23 15.88
N HIS A 271 29.28 -62.14 15.53
CA HIS A 271 28.63 -63.25 14.81
C HIS A 271 27.30 -62.88 14.16
N ARG A 272 27.23 -63.23 12.87
CA ARG A 272 26.07 -63.45 12.00
C ARG A 272 24.84 -64.01 12.73
N LEU A 273 23.67 -63.45 12.44
CA LEU A 273 22.39 -64.15 12.60
C LEU A 273 22.04 -64.88 11.30
N ASN A 274 22.32 -66.18 11.26
CA ASN A 274 21.72 -67.12 10.32
C ASN A 274 20.34 -67.51 10.88
N LEU A 275 19.26 -67.14 10.19
CA LEU A 275 17.95 -67.75 10.39
C LEU A 275 17.92 -69.08 9.64
N GLN A 276 18.01 -70.18 10.38
CA GLN A 276 17.52 -71.49 9.94
C GLN A 276 16.54 -71.99 11.01
N GLN A 277 15.26 -71.93 10.69
CA GLN A 277 14.24 -72.75 11.33
C GLN A 277 14.36 -74.17 10.78
N GLN A 278 14.61 -75.14 11.67
CA GLN A 278 14.30 -76.54 11.42
C GLN A 278 13.32 -77.01 12.49
N ASN A 279 12.23 -77.61 11.97
CA ASN A 279 11.26 -78.55 12.55
C ASN A 279 10.42 -78.10 13.74
#